data_AF-A0A5C5YS12-F1
#
_entry.id   AF-A0A5C5YS12-F1
#
_cell.length_a   1.000
_cell.length_b   1.000
_cell.length_c   1.000
_cell.angle_alpha   90.00
_cell.angle_beta   90.00
_cell.angle_gamma   90.00
#
_symmetry.space_group_name_H-M   'P 1'
#
loop_
_entity.id
_entity.type
_entity.pdbx_description
1 polymer ?
#
loop_
_entity_poly.entity_id
_entity_poly.type
_entity_poly.pdbx_seq_one_letter_code
_entity_poly.pdbx_strand_id
1 'polypeptide(L)'
;MFPIRIRTLLTATALLASPWAASLAQYEDHCGPFCEGASDLRYFEPVDLDLDCMPVDRSCGYIFGYDKLYWAFTGDRTTIGAPGVTDLAEEIYPRQPQDDSAPILNQLPPGLQPQPYTIINGIQDAPPYAGFGWGDRYEFGYFKDQIAYTVGVLDGPSYTTSEVYGFVPLDLGNDGIDIDGDGVIDFNEGTNITGFGPPPPGQSQNPNPLEILLAPTLNGFGSVHVNFNTPEGFMLGYRDYFDDIVGDLNADDTLDGGLITVVGPDGTLILYDNIADDINGNGGNFLFLLAPDPANPGEFLVVAIARDFGDLHEFNFRFNTLQVRNHTETDGIELMKTHTLNNRHMKAKHQNSQFSFGYGVRYFRMNDDFRFDGLTDIAGRVFTITQSENSIVGPQVRVKAARQVGKWNTSIDTRFMFGYNIQNIDQTNGFGDDAMPGGLNNLLYLQPTYSRYGKRSDDFTPFIEMRAEVKYQLTRSLALKGGFNATYVDNISRAAQLVQYNAPDFGIGQTGEQNIFISGLTFGAEFVH
;
A
#
# COMPACT_ATOMS: atom_id res chain seq x y z
N MET A 1 -22.43 -10.22 13.93
CA MET A 1 -21.09 -10.49 14.52
C MET A 1 -20.75 -9.33 15.43
N PHE A 2 -20.39 -9.57 16.69
CA PHE A 2 -19.84 -8.51 17.55
C PHE A 2 -18.43 -8.13 17.04
N PRO A 3 -18.07 -6.84 17.01
CA PRO A 3 -16.74 -6.41 16.59
C PRO A 3 -15.66 -7.08 17.47
N ILE A 4 -14.54 -7.49 16.85
CA ILE A 4 -13.44 -8.24 17.47
C ILE A 4 -13.01 -7.64 18.81
N ARG A 5 -12.95 -6.30 18.90
CA ARG A 5 -12.60 -5.55 20.12
C ARG A 5 -13.48 -5.84 21.34
N ILE A 6 -14.79 -6.12 21.15
CA ILE A 6 -15.69 -6.46 22.27
C ILE A 6 -15.40 -7.87 22.79
N ARG A 7 -14.98 -8.80 21.91
CA ARG A 7 -14.58 -10.14 22.33
C ARG A 7 -13.26 -10.12 23.09
N THR A 8 -12.28 -9.32 22.67
CA THR A 8 -11.02 -9.13 23.40
C THR A 8 -11.29 -8.50 24.76
N LEU A 9 -12.13 -7.47 24.84
CA LEU A 9 -12.51 -6.83 26.09
C LEU A 9 -13.24 -7.80 27.04
N LEU A 10 -14.21 -8.58 26.54
CA LEU A 10 -14.92 -9.58 27.34
C LEU A 10 -14.00 -10.72 27.80
N THR A 11 -13.06 -11.14 26.95
CA THR A 11 -12.08 -12.18 27.30
C THR A 11 -11.09 -11.67 28.33
N ALA A 12 -10.59 -10.44 28.20
CA ALA A 12 -9.76 -9.78 29.20
C ALA A 12 -10.52 -9.58 30.52
N THR A 13 -11.79 -9.17 30.47
CA THR A 13 -12.64 -9.02 31.67
C THR A 13 -12.92 -10.37 32.33
N ALA A 14 -13.18 -11.42 31.55
CA ALA A 14 -13.35 -12.78 32.05
C ALA A 14 -12.05 -13.36 32.63
N LEU A 15 -10.89 -13.01 32.07
CA LEU A 15 -9.56 -13.37 32.60
C LEU A 15 -9.16 -12.54 33.82
N LEU A 16 -9.66 -11.31 33.97
CA LEU A 16 -9.53 -10.51 35.18
C LEU A 16 -10.48 -10.97 36.29
N ALA A 17 -11.62 -11.56 35.91
CA ALA A 17 -12.61 -12.12 36.83
C ALA A 17 -12.37 -13.61 37.17
N SER A 18 -11.65 -14.38 36.34
CA SER A 18 -11.35 -15.79 36.62
C SER A 18 -10.52 -16.04 37.89
N PRO A 19 -9.60 -15.15 38.34
CA PRO A 19 -8.97 -15.26 39.64
C PRO A 19 -9.97 -15.12 40.79
N TRP A 20 -11.12 -14.48 40.58
CA TRP A 20 -12.15 -14.29 41.60
C TRP A 20 -13.00 -15.55 41.80
N ALA A 21 -13.13 -16.40 40.78
CA ALA A 21 -13.88 -17.65 40.87
C ALA A 21 -13.00 -18.87 41.22
N ALA A 22 -11.72 -18.86 40.81
CA ALA A 22 -10.77 -19.93 41.13
C ALA A 22 -10.11 -19.79 42.52
N SER A 23 -10.26 -18.63 43.17
CA SER A 23 -9.79 -18.38 44.55
C SER A 23 -10.51 -19.19 45.63
N LEU A 24 -11.58 -19.94 45.28
CA LEU A 24 -12.32 -20.79 46.22
C LEU A 24 -11.81 -22.24 46.32
N ALA A 25 -10.85 -22.68 45.50
CA ALA A 25 -10.52 -24.12 45.37
C ALA A 25 -9.07 -24.54 45.65
N GLN A 26 -8.21 -23.69 46.25
CA GLN A 26 -6.86 -24.07 46.69
C GLN A 26 -6.64 -23.67 48.15
N TYR A 27 -6.98 -24.59 49.06
CA TYR A 27 -7.14 -24.32 50.50
C TYR A 27 -5.93 -24.73 51.39
N GLU A 28 -4.84 -25.29 50.87
CA GLU A 28 -3.84 -25.96 51.76
C GLU A 28 -2.37 -25.57 51.62
N ASP A 29 -1.99 -24.43 51.01
CA ASP A 29 -0.60 -23.98 51.05
C ASP A 29 -0.46 -22.60 51.70
N HIS A 30 0.61 -22.42 52.49
CA HIS A 30 0.93 -21.30 53.40
C HIS A 30 1.10 -19.92 52.70
N CYS A 31 0.61 -19.77 51.47
CA CYS A 31 0.71 -18.59 50.62
C CYS A 31 -0.68 -18.01 50.24
N GLY A 32 -1.75 -18.37 50.97
CA GLY A 32 -3.10 -17.86 50.72
C GLY A 32 -3.29 -16.36 51.00
N PRO A 33 -4.33 -15.71 50.41
CA PRO A 33 -4.56 -14.26 50.45
C PRO A 33 -4.99 -13.72 51.83
N PHE A 34 -5.10 -14.57 52.84
CA PHE A 34 -5.31 -14.18 54.23
C PHE A 34 -4.10 -14.58 55.06
N CYS A 35 -2.96 -13.95 54.81
CA CYS A 35 -1.95 -13.81 55.85
C CYS A 35 -2.61 -13.05 57.02
N GLU A 36 -2.90 -13.81 58.08
CA GLU A 36 -3.60 -13.41 59.30
C GLU A 36 -3.14 -12.03 59.82
N GLY A 37 -4.01 -11.04 59.70
CA GLY A 37 -4.20 -10.04 60.75
C GLY A 37 -4.01 -8.56 60.43
N ALA A 38 -3.44 -8.12 59.30
CA ALA A 38 -3.15 -6.67 59.14
C ALA A 38 -2.88 -6.12 57.71
N SER A 39 -3.60 -6.53 56.65
CA SER A 39 -3.27 -6.10 55.27
C SER A 39 -4.26 -5.15 54.57
N ASP A 40 -5.50 -4.98 55.03
CA ASP A 40 -6.53 -4.27 54.24
C ASP A 40 -6.35 -2.74 54.10
N LEU A 41 -5.41 -2.13 54.84
CA LEU A 41 -5.13 -0.68 54.77
C LEU A 41 -3.75 -0.34 54.19
N ARG A 42 -2.96 -1.32 53.75
CA ARG A 42 -1.59 -1.07 53.25
C ARG A 42 -1.52 -0.53 51.82
N TYR A 43 -2.64 -0.43 51.11
CA TYR A 43 -2.69 0.11 49.75
C TYR A 43 -2.14 1.54 49.65
N PHE A 44 -2.25 2.31 50.74
CA PHE A 44 -1.76 3.68 50.85
C PHE A 44 -0.61 3.85 51.84
N GLU A 45 -0.09 2.75 52.41
CA GLU A 45 1.10 2.87 53.22
C GLU A 45 2.21 3.40 52.30
N PRO A 46 2.79 4.58 52.60
CA PRO A 46 3.96 5.04 51.89
C PRO A 46 4.98 3.90 51.89
N VAL A 47 5.78 3.79 50.82
CA VAL A 47 6.94 2.87 50.79
C VAL A 47 7.59 2.97 52.17
N ASP A 48 7.58 1.87 52.93
CA ASP A 48 8.07 1.89 54.32
C ASP A 48 9.43 2.56 54.27
N LEU A 49 9.72 3.39 55.26
CA LEU A 49 11.08 3.82 55.58
C LEU A 49 11.88 2.58 56.02
N ASP A 50 12.00 1.59 55.13
CA ASP A 50 13.13 0.70 55.11
C ASP A 50 14.34 1.61 54.95
N LEU A 51 15.19 1.62 55.98
CA LEU A 51 16.41 2.44 56.02
C LEU A 51 17.37 2.07 54.88
N ASP A 52 17.12 0.96 54.19
CA ASP A 52 17.83 0.51 53.01
C ASP A 52 17.13 0.84 51.68
N CYS A 53 15.97 1.53 51.71
CA CYS A 53 15.18 1.95 50.54
C CYS A 53 14.84 0.79 49.58
N MET A 54 14.70 -0.44 50.07
CA MET A 54 14.34 -1.59 49.24
C MET A 54 12.83 -1.90 49.36
N PRO A 55 12.17 -2.36 48.28
CA PRO A 55 10.82 -2.88 48.37
C PRO A 55 10.79 -4.09 49.30
N VAL A 56 9.76 -4.20 50.14
CA VAL A 56 9.51 -5.40 50.96
C VAL A 56 9.44 -6.62 50.04
N ASP A 57 10.38 -7.54 50.20
CA ASP A 57 10.53 -8.72 49.36
C ASP A 57 9.36 -9.67 49.62
N ARG A 58 8.47 -9.82 48.64
CA ARG A 58 7.45 -10.85 48.69
C ARG A 58 8.08 -12.14 48.17
N SER A 59 7.99 -13.22 48.94
CA SER A 59 8.42 -14.55 48.48
C SER A 59 7.46 -15.12 47.43
N CYS A 60 6.23 -14.59 47.33
CA CYS A 60 5.31 -14.96 46.26
C CYS A 60 4.33 -13.82 45.96
N GLY A 61 3.73 -13.84 44.78
CA GLY A 61 2.74 -12.85 44.40
C GLY A 61 2.28 -12.97 42.96
N TYR A 62 1.33 -12.12 42.59
CA TYR A 62 0.83 -11.94 41.25
C TYR A 62 1.35 -10.64 40.65
N ILE A 63 1.63 -10.68 39.35
CA ILE A 63 2.08 -9.52 38.57
C ILE A 63 1.04 -9.26 37.49
N PHE A 64 0.65 -8.00 37.35
CA PHE A 64 -0.11 -7.51 36.21
C PHE A 64 0.61 -6.30 35.61
N GLY A 65 0.88 -6.36 34.31
CA GLY A 65 1.46 -5.28 33.54
C GLY A 65 0.53 -4.89 32.39
N TYR A 66 0.40 -3.59 32.17
CA TYR A 66 -0.22 -3.04 30.98
C TYR A 66 0.74 -2.06 30.31
N ASP A 67 0.96 -2.23 29.01
CA ASP A 67 1.78 -1.37 28.17
C ASP A 67 0.98 -0.87 26.97
N LYS A 68 0.94 0.45 26.80
CA LYS A 68 0.59 1.10 25.54
C LYS A 68 1.81 1.11 24.64
N LEU A 69 1.65 0.61 23.42
CA LEU A 69 2.70 0.46 22.43
C LEU A 69 2.56 1.54 21.35
N TYR A 70 3.67 2.17 20.98
CA TYR A 70 3.77 3.06 19.82
C TYR A 70 4.96 2.61 18.97
N TRP A 71 4.71 1.75 17.98
CA TRP A 71 5.77 1.13 17.18
C TRP A 71 5.75 1.64 15.74
N ALA A 72 6.93 1.90 15.21
CA ALA A 72 7.20 2.02 13.79
C ALA A 72 7.44 0.64 13.17
N PHE A 73 6.78 0.38 12.06
CA PHE A 73 7.09 -0.74 11.17
C PHE A 73 8.06 -0.25 10.12
N THR A 74 9.19 -0.95 9.90
CA THR A 74 9.96 -0.72 8.67
C THR A 74 9.24 -1.40 7.52
N GLY A 75 8.82 -0.59 6.55
CA GLY A 75 8.38 -1.07 5.24
C GLY A 75 9.50 -0.82 4.24
N ASP A 76 9.98 -1.88 3.60
CA ASP A 76 10.73 -1.70 2.37
C ASP A 76 9.74 -1.23 1.32
N ARG A 77 10.06 -0.09 0.72
CA ARG A 77 9.29 0.51 -0.36
C ARG A 77 9.25 -0.48 -1.52
N THR A 78 8.10 -0.60 -2.16
CA THR A 78 7.90 -1.55 -3.26
C THR A 78 7.87 -0.83 -4.60
N THR A 79 8.39 -1.48 -5.64
CA THR A 79 8.20 -1.01 -7.02
C THR A 79 6.89 -1.59 -7.52
N ILE A 80 6.00 -0.75 -8.06
CA ILE A 80 4.81 -1.23 -8.77
C ILE A 80 5.22 -1.50 -10.20
N GLY A 81 5.16 -2.75 -10.66
CA GLY A 81 5.60 -3.16 -12.00
C GLY A 81 6.86 -4.03 -11.96
N ALA A 82 7.22 -4.57 -13.12
CA ALA A 82 8.31 -5.53 -13.24
C ALA A 82 9.67 -4.85 -13.01
N PRO A 83 10.48 -5.30 -12.02
CA PRO A 83 11.78 -4.71 -11.74
C PRO A 83 12.74 -4.84 -12.92
N GLY A 84 13.38 -3.74 -13.32
CA GLY A 84 14.39 -3.73 -14.39
C GLY A 84 13.83 -3.76 -15.81
N VAL A 85 12.50 -3.80 -15.99
CA VAL A 85 11.88 -3.68 -17.31
C VAL A 85 11.82 -2.21 -17.72
N THR A 86 12.30 -1.93 -18.92
CA THR A 86 12.27 -0.61 -19.53
C THR A 86 11.62 -0.72 -20.90
N ASP A 87 10.67 0.15 -21.17
CA ASP A 87 10.00 0.24 -22.47
C ASP A 87 10.44 1.53 -23.17
N LEU A 88 10.43 1.56 -24.49
CA LEU A 88 10.59 2.82 -25.22
C LEU A 88 9.26 3.56 -25.20
N ALA A 89 9.33 4.87 -25.03
CA ALA A 89 8.18 5.72 -25.20
C ALA A 89 7.60 5.53 -26.59
N GLU A 90 6.29 5.56 -26.61
CA GLU A 90 5.44 5.55 -27.77
C GLU A 90 6.01 6.34 -28.95
N GLU A 91 6.19 5.68 -30.11
CA GLU A 91 6.61 6.35 -31.34
C GLU A 91 5.39 6.97 -32.03
N ILE A 92 5.09 8.22 -31.69
CA ILE A 92 3.93 8.96 -32.21
C ILE A 92 4.13 9.37 -33.69
N TYR A 93 5.38 9.49 -34.13
CA TYR A 93 5.73 9.85 -35.50
C TYR A 93 6.77 8.87 -36.02
N PRO A 94 6.37 7.77 -36.67
CA PRO A 94 7.36 6.88 -37.25
C PRO A 94 8.14 7.62 -38.32
N ARG A 95 9.41 7.24 -38.41
CA ARG A 95 10.27 7.67 -39.50
C ARG A 95 9.65 7.17 -40.82
N GLN A 96 8.93 8.05 -41.53
CA GLN A 96 8.44 7.70 -42.86
C GLN A 96 9.62 7.16 -43.67
N PRO A 97 9.46 6.03 -44.40
CA PRO A 97 10.44 5.63 -45.39
C PRO A 97 10.73 6.87 -46.22
N GLN A 98 11.99 7.26 -46.30
CA GLN A 98 12.42 8.47 -46.98
C GLN A 98 12.06 8.32 -48.46
N ASP A 99 10.83 8.69 -48.83
CA ASP A 99 10.41 8.80 -50.20
C ASP A 99 10.92 10.14 -50.68
N ASP A 100 12.07 10.10 -51.35
CA ASP A 100 12.70 11.26 -51.97
C ASP A 100 11.79 11.93 -53.04
N SER A 101 10.61 11.39 -53.33
CA SER A 101 9.63 11.93 -54.27
C SER A 101 8.41 12.63 -53.64
N ALA A 102 8.22 12.55 -52.31
CA ALA A 102 7.09 13.21 -51.65
C ALA A 102 7.30 14.74 -51.53
N PRO A 103 6.27 15.58 -51.76
CA PRO A 103 6.37 17.03 -51.66
C PRO A 103 6.75 17.49 -50.25
N ILE A 104 7.57 18.54 -50.19
CA ILE A 104 8.35 19.04 -49.04
C ILE A 104 7.54 19.32 -47.75
N LEU A 105 6.20 19.38 -47.80
CA LEU A 105 5.38 19.73 -46.64
C LEU A 105 5.31 18.63 -45.55
N ASN A 106 5.60 17.36 -45.87
CA ASN A 106 5.55 16.25 -44.89
C ASN A 106 6.92 15.86 -44.32
N GLN A 107 7.99 16.54 -44.71
CA GLN A 107 9.33 16.26 -44.18
C GLN A 107 9.64 17.20 -43.02
N LEU A 108 9.19 16.86 -41.81
CA LEU A 108 9.86 17.38 -40.61
C LEU A 108 11.35 17.03 -40.77
N PRO A 109 12.28 18.01 -40.71
CA PRO A 109 13.70 17.76 -40.87
C PRO A 109 14.13 16.57 -39.98
N PRO A 110 15.01 15.66 -40.45
CA PRO A 110 15.44 14.45 -39.73
C PRO A 110 16.02 14.63 -38.31
N GLY A 111 16.03 15.84 -37.76
CA GLY A 111 16.39 16.17 -36.37
C GLY A 111 15.27 16.84 -35.55
N LEU A 112 14.04 16.93 -36.06
CA LEU A 112 12.88 17.52 -35.36
C LEU A 112 11.89 16.47 -34.83
N GLN A 113 11.94 15.22 -35.31
CA GLN A 113 11.16 14.14 -34.71
C GLN A 113 11.73 13.83 -33.31
N PRO A 114 10.90 13.88 -32.25
CA PRO A 114 11.32 13.46 -30.92
C PRO A 114 11.79 12.00 -31.00
N GLN A 115 13.03 11.74 -30.60
CA GLN A 115 13.48 10.36 -30.48
C GLN A 115 12.69 9.69 -29.34
N PRO A 116 12.22 8.44 -29.51
CA PRO A 116 11.68 7.66 -28.40
C PRO A 116 12.66 7.67 -27.22
N TYR A 117 12.16 7.99 -26.04
CA TYR A 117 12.95 7.99 -24.81
C TYR A 117 12.64 6.75 -23.99
N THR A 118 13.60 6.24 -23.24
CA THR A 118 13.36 5.08 -22.37
C THR A 118 12.46 5.47 -21.20
N ILE A 119 11.32 4.80 -21.09
CA ILE A 119 10.42 4.89 -19.96
C ILE A 119 10.90 3.90 -18.90
N ILE A 120 11.38 4.46 -17.79
CA ILE A 120 11.60 3.71 -16.56
C ILE A 120 10.28 3.59 -15.82
N ASN A 121 10.13 2.51 -15.07
CA ASN A 121 8.99 2.32 -14.19
C ASN A 121 8.85 3.53 -13.24
N GLY A 122 7.70 4.22 -13.32
CA GLY A 122 7.46 5.49 -12.68
C GLY A 122 7.25 5.39 -11.16
N ILE A 123 6.94 4.20 -10.65
CA ILE A 123 6.65 4.00 -9.22
C ILE A 123 7.62 3.00 -8.62
N GLN A 124 8.74 3.52 -8.13
CA GLN A 124 9.80 2.73 -7.47
C GLN A 124 9.73 2.79 -5.95
N ASP A 125 8.76 3.56 -5.43
CA ASP A 125 8.73 4.01 -4.04
C ASP A 125 7.32 3.92 -3.44
N ALA A 126 6.60 2.85 -3.74
CA ALA A 126 5.25 2.67 -3.24
C ALA A 126 5.19 2.16 -1.80
N PRO A 127 4.07 2.43 -1.08
CA PRO A 127 3.81 1.85 0.22
C PRO A 127 4.07 0.33 0.26
N PRO A 128 4.55 -0.20 1.40
CA PRO A 128 4.49 0.39 2.74
C PRO A 128 5.58 1.42 3.04
N TYR A 129 5.17 2.55 3.64
CA TYR A 129 6.10 3.48 4.27
C TYR A 129 6.41 3.07 5.70
N ALA A 130 7.59 3.47 6.18
CA ALA A 130 7.85 3.45 7.61
C ALA A 130 6.86 4.38 8.32
N GLY A 131 6.14 3.86 9.30
CA GLY A 131 5.19 4.67 10.06
C GLY A 131 4.71 3.98 11.31
N PHE A 132 4.04 4.76 12.15
CA PHE A 132 3.74 4.38 13.53
C PHE A 132 2.31 3.90 13.69
N GLY A 133 2.15 2.77 14.38
CA GLY A 133 0.88 2.27 14.88
C GLY A 133 0.81 2.30 16.41
N TRP A 134 -0.41 2.26 16.92
CA TRP A 134 -0.68 2.06 18.34
C TRP A 134 -1.17 0.64 18.60
N GLY A 135 -0.69 0.03 19.67
CA GLY A 135 -1.15 -1.28 20.14
C GLY A 135 -1.14 -1.35 21.66
N ASP A 136 -1.49 -2.49 22.21
CA ASP A 136 -1.61 -2.76 23.63
C ASP A 136 -0.93 -4.10 23.97
N ARG A 137 -0.35 -4.18 25.17
CA ARG A 137 0.23 -5.41 25.69
C ARG A 137 -0.17 -5.61 27.14
N TYR A 138 -0.53 -6.84 27.45
CA TYR A 138 -0.93 -7.29 28.77
C TYR A 138 0.03 -8.39 29.23
N GLU A 139 0.53 -8.30 30.45
CA GLU A 139 1.36 -9.33 31.06
C GLU A 139 0.75 -9.75 32.39
N PHE A 140 0.48 -11.03 32.54
CA PHE A 140 -0.02 -11.63 33.77
C PHE A 140 1.04 -12.59 34.28
N GLY A 141 1.21 -12.70 35.58
CA GLY A 141 2.15 -13.67 36.11
C GLY A 141 1.95 -14.02 37.56
N TYR A 142 2.58 -15.10 37.96
CA TYR A 142 2.72 -15.54 39.34
C TYR A 142 4.20 -15.83 39.59
N PHE A 143 4.71 -15.38 40.72
CA PHE A 143 6.06 -15.70 41.16
C PHE A 143 6.05 -16.36 42.54
N LYS A 144 6.98 -17.29 42.74
CA LYS A 144 7.33 -17.90 44.02
C LYS A 144 8.85 -18.07 44.07
N ASP A 145 9.45 -17.46 45.07
CA ASP A 145 10.87 -17.34 45.30
C ASP A 145 11.61 -16.76 44.08
N GLN A 146 12.47 -17.56 43.47
CA GLN A 146 13.26 -17.18 42.30
C GLN A 146 12.61 -17.58 40.97
N ILE A 147 11.38 -18.10 41.00
CA ILE A 147 10.70 -18.62 39.81
C ILE A 147 9.45 -17.79 39.54
N ALA A 148 9.29 -17.35 38.29
CA ALA A 148 8.09 -16.68 37.81
C ALA A 148 7.51 -17.38 36.59
N TYR A 149 6.18 -17.47 36.52
CA TYR A 149 5.43 -17.90 35.34
C TYR A 149 4.68 -16.68 34.82
N THR A 150 4.80 -16.38 33.53
CA THR A 150 4.12 -15.24 32.92
C THR A 150 3.38 -15.63 31.64
N VAL A 151 2.26 -14.95 31.40
CA VAL A 151 1.45 -15.00 30.18
C VAL A 151 1.43 -13.59 29.61
N GLY A 152 1.94 -13.42 28.40
CA GLY A 152 1.90 -12.17 27.65
C GLY A 152 0.85 -12.24 26.54
N VAL A 153 0.03 -11.21 26.39
CA VAL A 153 -0.85 -11.01 25.25
C VAL A 153 -0.44 -9.72 24.56
N LEU A 154 -0.16 -9.81 23.27
CA LEU A 154 0.15 -8.70 22.38
C LEU A 154 -1.06 -8.49 21.46
N ASP A 155 -1.76 -7.37 21.65
CA ASP A 155 -2.72 -6.80 20.70
C ASP A 155 -1.96 -5.69 19.98
N GLY A 156 -1.15 -6.10 19.01
CA GLY A 156 -0.04 -5.29 18.55
C GLY A 156 -0.51 -4.10 17.69
N PRO A 157 0.43 -3.25 17.28
CA PRO A 157 0.08 -2.08 16.51
C PRO A 157 -0.50 -2.44 15.14
N SER A 158 -1.50 -1.67 14.72
CA SER A 158 -2.03 -1.67 13.36
C SER A 158 -1.65 -0.37 12.65
N TYR A 159 -1.19 -0.46 11.40
CA TYR A 159 -0.81 0.70 10.61
C TYR A 159 -1.34 0.57 9.18
N THR A 160 -1.84 1.68 8.63
CA THR A 160 -2.35 1.76 7.26
C THR A 160 -1.69 2.91 6.53
N THR A 161 -1.20 2.65 5.33
CA THR A 161 -0.69 3.65 4.39
C THR A 161 -1.51 3.64 3.12
N SER A 162 -1.68 4.81 2.54
CA SER A 162 -2.28 4.97 1.22
C SER A 162 -1.57 6.08 0.48
N GLU A 163 -1.41 5.88 -0.81
CA GLU A 163 -0.93 6.91 -1.72
C GLU A 163 -1.69 6.81 -3.04
N VAL A 164 -1.83 7.94 -3.72
CA VAL A 164 -2.43 8.04 -5.03
C VAL A 164 -1.39 8.68 -5.94
N TYR A 165 -1.09 7.99 -7.03
CA TYR A 165 -0.22 8.45 -8.10
C TYR A 165 -1.06 8.88 -9.30
N GLY A 166 -0.52 9.84 -10.04
CA GLY A 166 -1.09 10.32 -11.28
C GLY A 166 -1.98 11.54 -11.14
N PHE A 167 -2.94 11.68 -12.04
CA PHE A 167 -3.91 12.76 -12.01
C PHE A 167 -4.88 12.56 -10.86
N VAL A 168 -4.53 13.07 -9.68
CA VAL A 168 -5.47 13.13 -8.56
C VAL A 168 -6.68 13.95 -9.05
N PRO A 169 -7.91 13.42 -8.99
CA PRO A 169 -9.09 14.23 -9.25
C PRO A 169 -8.96 15.47 -8.39
N LEU A 170 -8.97 16.64 -9.02
CA LEU A 170 -8.89 17.89 -8.29
C LEU A 170 -10.15 17.93 -7.42
N ASP A 171 -10.01 17.54 -6.15
CA ASP A 171 -11.05 17.73 -5.16
C ASP A 171 -11.07 19.23 -4.89
N LEU A 172 -11.88 19.93 -5.69
CA LEU A 172 -12.10 21.36 -5.58
C LEU A 172 -12.71 21.73 -4.22
N GLY A 173 -13.06 20.74 -3.38
CA GLY A 173 -13.91 20.94 -2.22
C GLY A 173 -15.29 21.45 -2.65
N ASN A 174 -16.24 21.46 -1.72
CA ASN A 174 -17.39 22.36 -1.87
C ASN A 174 -17.01 23.82 -1.53
N ASP A 175 -15.77 24.04 -1.12
CA ASP A 175 -15.18 25.36 -0.89
C ASP A 175 -14.70 25.85 -2.24
N GLY A 176 -15.61 26.39 -3.06
CA GLY A 176 -15.29 26.71 -4.43
C GLY A 176 -13.98 27.49 -4.57
N ILE A 177 -13.27 27.19 -5.64
CA ILE A 177 -11.97 27.79 -5.92
C ILE A 177 -12.22 29.08 -6.70
N ASP A 178 -11.59 30.17 -6.25
CA ASP A 178 -11.41 31.40 -7.01
C ASP A 178 -10.32 31.13 -8.06
N ILE A 179 -10.74 30.75 -9.27
CA ILE A 179 -9.84 30.26 -10.33
C ILE A 179 -9.15 31.43 -11.04
N ASP A 180 -9.80 32.60 -11.11
CA ASP A 180 -9.26 33.79 -11.79
C ASP A 180 -8.54 34.77 -10.85
N GLY A 181 -8.61 34.56 -9.54
CA GLY A 181 -7.89 35.33 -8.52
C GLY A 181 -8.54 36.69 -8.22
N ASP A 182 -9.82 36.86 -8.53
CA ASP A 182 -10.55 38.11 -8.31
C ASP A 182 -11.09 38.28 -6.86
N GLY A 183 -10.93 37.25 -6.03
CA GLY A 183 -11.39 37.18 -4.65
C GLY A 183 -12.82 36.65 -4.49
N VAL A 184 -13.46 36.18 -5.56
CA VAL A 184 -14.80 35.59 -5.57
C VAL A 184 -14.69 34.09 -5.83
N ILE A 185 -15.41 33.31 -5.03
CA ILE A 185 -15.46 31.86 -5.21
C ILE A 185 -16.30 31.54 -6.46
N ASP A 186 -15.70 30.86 -7.45
CA ASP A 186 -16.37 30.42 -8.68
C ASP A 186 -17.30 29.23 -8.40
N PHE A 187 -18.54 29.52 -8.03
CA PHE A 187 -19.57 28.50 -7.91
C PHE A 187 -20.22 28.23 -9.28
N ASN A 188 -19.69 27.26 -10.02
CA ASN A 188 -20.39 26.36 -10.97
C ASN A 188 -21.64 26.86 -11.73
N GLU A 189 -21.68 28.13 -12.15
CA GLU A 189 -22.73 28.66 -13.03
C GLU A 189 -22.09 29.23 -14.30
N GLY A 190 -21.64 28.33 -15.19
CA GLY A 190 -21.46 28.62 -16.61
C GLY A 190 -20.54 29.81 -16.96
N THR A 191 -19.51 30.06 -16.17
CA THR A 191 -18.60 31.18 -16.41
C THR A 191 -17.52 30.79 -17.41
N ASN A 192 -17.55 31.46 -18.57
CA ASN A 192 -16.40 31.57 -19.47
C ASN A 192 -15.24 32.17 -18.67
N ILE A 193 -14.27 31.35 -18.29
CA ILE A 193 -13.04 31.77 -17.62
C ILE A 193 -12.18 32.53 -18.64
N THR A 194 -12.23 33.87 -18.61
CA THR A 194 -11.44 34.75 -19.50
C THR A 194 -10.19 35.33 -18.83
N GLY A 195 -9.72 34.72 -17.73
CA GLY A 195 -8.75 35.31 -16.80
C GLY A 195 -7.27 34.93 -16.96
N PHE A 196 -6.86 34.22 -18.00
CA PHE A 196 -5.42 34.01 -18.25
C PHE A 196 -4.80 35.27 -18.86
N GLY A 197 -3.66 35.70 -18.34
CA GLY A 197 -2.91 36.85 -18.86
C GLY A 197 -2.70 36.78 -20.38
N PRO A 198 -2.37 37.91 -21.03
CA PRO A 198 -2.24 37.95 -22.48
C PRO A 198 -1.24 36.86 -22.94
N PRO A 199 -1.58 36.06 -23.96
CA PRO A 199 -0.71 35.01 -24.44
C PRO A 199 0.64 35.59 -24.91
N PRO A 200 1.72 34.80 -24.87
CA PRO A 200 2.98 35.19 -25.47
C PRO A 200 2.76 35.70 -26.92
N PRO A 201 3.47 36.75 -27.37
CA PRO A 201 3.27 37.30 -28.72
C PRO A 201 3.39 36.21 -29.78
N GLY A 202 2.28 35.87 -30.44
CA GLY A 202 2.23 34.84 -31.49
C GLY A 202 1.20 33.72 -31.30
N GLN A 203 0.52 33.64 -30.15
CA GLN A 203 -0.59 32.68 -29.94
C GLN A 203 -1.93 33.42 -29.93
N SER A 204 -2.86 33.02 -30.81
CA SER A 204 -4.07 33.79 -31.08
C SER A 204 -5.22 33.56 -30.09
N GLN A 205 -5.18 32.52 -29.26
CA GLN A 205 -6.19 32.26 -28.22
C GLN A 205 -5.55 31.56 -27.00
N ASN A 206 -6.00 31.94 -25.80
CA ASN A 206 -5.69 31.20 -24.58
C ASN A 206 -6.51 29.89 -24.63
N PRO A 207 -5.89 28.70 -24.54
CA PRO A 207 -6.62 27.44 -24.50
C PRO A 207 -7.62 27.48 -23.34
N ASN A 208 -8.80 26.94 -23.57
CA ASN A 208 -9.85 27.00 -22.58
C ASN A 208 -9.41 26.16 -21.35
N PRO A 209 -9.66 26.59 -20.10
CA PRO A 209 -9.21 25.84 -18.92
C PRO A 209 -9.81 24.43 -18.80
N LEU A 210 -11.00 24.19 -19.37
CA LEU A 210 -11.58 22.85 -19.57
C LEU A 210 -10.76 22.01 -20.57
N GLU A 211 -10.21 22.61 -21.63
CA GLU A 211 -9.27 21.95 -22.54
C GLU A 211 -7.97 21.59 -21.82
N ILE A 212 -7.43 22.45 -20.95
CA ILE A 212 -6.23 22.11 -20.16
C ILE A 212 -6.54 20.99 -19.14
N LEU A 213 -7.76 20.94 -18.59
CA LEU A 213 -8.16 19.92 -17.62
C LEU A 213 -8.54 18.58 -18.28
N LEU A 214 -9.03 18.60 -19.52
CA LEU A 214 -9.48 17.42 -20.28
C LEU A 214 -8.40 16.88 -21.25
N ALA A 215 -7.52 17.73 -21.77
CA ALA A 215 -6.52 17.35 -22.79
C ALA A 215 -5.51 16.28 -22.34
N PRO A 216 -5.01 16.23 -21.08
CA PRO A 216 -4.08 15.18 -20.68
C PRO A 216 -4.75 13.80 -20.65
N THR A 217 -6.04 13.74 -20.32
CA THR A 217 -6.79 12.49 -20.22
C THR A 217 -7.32 11.99 -21.56
N LEU A 218 -7.57 12.89 -22.53
CA LEU A 218 -8.15 12.55 -23.83
C LEU A 218 -7.10 12.23 -24.90
N ASN A 219 -5.89 12.77 -24.80
CA ASN A 219 -4.85 12.54 -25.81
C ASN A 219 -4.07 11.24 -25.59
N GLY A 220 -4.53 10.38 -24.68
CA GLY A 220 -3.85 9.16 -24.29
C GLY A 220 -2.45 9.49 -23.76
N PHE A 221 -2.35 10.27 -22.69
CA PHE A 221 -1.10 10.41 -21.95
C PHE A 221 -1.43 10.22 -20.47
N GLY A 222 -1.60 8.97 -20.06
CA GLY A 222 -1.65 8.62 -18.65
C GLY A 222 -0.44 9.20 -17.91
N SER A 223 -0.69 9.72 -16.71
CA SER A 223 0.30 10.45 -15.92
C SER A 223 1.44 9.61 -15.34
N VAL A 224 1.24 8.28 -15.21
CA VAL A 224 2.23 7.41 -14.56
C VAL A 224 2.44 6.15 -15.37
N HIS A 225 3.66 5.98 -15.87
CA HIS A 225 4.04 4.79 -16.62
C HIS A 225 4.49 3.69 -15.68
N VAL A 226 4.02 2.47 -15.92
CA VAL A 226 4.37 1.28 -15.14
C VAL A 226 4.63 0.14 -16.11
N ASN A 227 5.86 -0.37 -16.14
CA ASN A 227 6.22 -1.44 -17.05
C ASN A 227 5.92 -2.79 -16.41
N PHE A 228 5.32 -3.70 -17.17
CA PHE A 228 5.03 -5.08 -16.76
C PHE A 228 5.80 -6.07 -17.62
N ASN A 229 6.04 -7.28 -17.12
CA ASN A 229 6.49 -8.36 -18.00
C ASN A 229 5.30 -8.76 -18.88
N THR A 230 5.41 -8.54 -20.18
CA THR A 230 4.36 -8.86 -21.15
C THR A 230 4.87 -9.88 -22.17
N PRO A 231 3.99 -10.72 -22.74
CA PRO A 231 4.33 -11.51 -23.92
C PRO A 231 4.67 -10.60 -25.11
N GLU A 232 5.50 -11.08 -26.03
CA GLU A 232 5.82 -10.37 -27.27
C GLU A 232 4.54 -10.03 -28.05
N GLY A 233 4.40 -8.77 -28.47
CA GLY A 233 3.23 -8.27 -29.19
C GLY A 233 1.96 -8.05 -28.34
N PHE A 234 2.02 -8.28 -27.02
CA PHE A 234 0.85 -8.06 -26.14
C PHE A 234 0.43 -6.59 -26.09
N MET A 235 1.39 -5.66 -26.20
CA MET A 235 1.15 -4.22 -26.18
C MET A 235 0.73 -3.65 -27.55
N LEU A 236 0.52 -4.49 -28.56
CA LEU A 236 0.04 -4.04 -29.87
C LEU A 236 -1.46 -3.76 -29.83
N GLY A 237 -1.90 -2.68 -30.47
CA GLY A 237 -3.31 -2.36 -30.68
C GLY A 237 -3.49 -1.24 -31.69
N TYR A 238 -4.72 -0.74 -31.84
CA TYR A 238 -5.01 0.34 -32.78
C TYR A 238 -5.13 1.65 -32.01
N ARG A 239 -4.38 2.66 -32.45
CA ARG A 239 -4.43 4.01 -31.88
C ARG A 239 -4.93 5.00 -32.93
N ASP A 240 -5.76 5.92 -32.49
CA ASP A 240 -6.19 7.07 -33.30
C ASP A 240 -6.01 8.33 -32.46
N TYR A 241 -5.26 9.28 -33.00
CA TYR A 241 -5.15 10.61 -32.43
C TYR A 241 -6.24 11.44 -33.10
N PHE A 242 -7.24 11.83 -32.30
CA PHE A 242 -8.26 12.75 -32.79
C PHE A 242 -7.57 14.08 -33.12
N ASP A 243 -7.22 14.29 -34.38
CA ASP A 243 -6.88 15.62 -34.85
C ASP A 243 -8.20 16.38 -34.89
N ASP A 244 -8.32 17.35 -34.01
CA ASP A 244 -9.49 18.23 -33.93
C ASP A 244 -9.43 19.14 -35.16
N ILE A 245 -9.78 18.60 -36.33
CA ILE A 245 -10.06 19.36 -37.55
C ILE A 245 -11.41 20.05 -37.31
N VAL A 246 -11.43 20.96 -36.32
CA VAL A 246 -12.39 22.05 -36.21
C VAL A 246 -11.79 23.23 -36.99
N GLY A 247 -11.34 22.94 -38.21
CA GLY A 247 -11.33 23.92 -39.27
C GLY A 247 -12.78 24.07 -39.69
N ASP A 248 -13.34 25.26 -39.46
CA ASP A 248 -14.63 25.70 -40.01
C ASP A 248 -14.76 25.16 -41.44
N LEU A 249 -15.61 24.14 -41.64
CA LEU A 249 -15.90 23.53 -42.94
C LEU A 249 -16.63 24.57 -43.79
N ASN A 250 -15.89 25.58 -44.23
CA ASN A 250 -16.37 26.55 -45.19
C ASN A 250 -16.59 25.78 -46.49
N ALA A 251 -17.78 25.93 -47.08
CA ALA A 251 -18.17 25.24 -48.31
C ALA A 251 -17.25 25.54 -49.52
N ASP A 252 -16.31 26.47 -49.37
CA ASP A 252 -15.30 26.84 -50.37
C ASP A 252 -13.90 26.28 -50.08
N ASP A 253 -13.66 25.68 -48.90
CA ASP A 253 -12.44 24.92 -48.68
C ASP A 253 -12.58 23.59 -49.41
N THR A 254 -11.90 23.51 -50.56
CA THR A 254 -11.60 22.24 -51.20
C THR A 254 -11.01 21.33 -50.13
N LEU A 255 -11.74 20.26 -49.79
CA LEU A 255 -11.27 19.17 -48.94
C LEU A 255 -10.06 18.51 -49.61
N ASP A 256 -8.91 19.18 -49.55
CA ASP A 256 -7.60 18.61 -49.82
C ASP A 256 -7.31 17.69 -48.63
N GLY A 257 -7.93 16.50 -48.67
CA GLY A 257 -7.53 15.41 -47.80
C GLY A 257 -8.64 14.60 -47.13
N GLY A 258 -9.78 14.37 -47.78
CA GLY A 258 -10.70 13.29 -47.37
C GLY A 258 -10.98 12.32 -48.53
N LEU A 259 -10.91 11.00 -48.28
CA LEU A 259 -11.38 9.99 -49.23
C LEU A 259 -12.91 10.05 -49.32
N ILE A 260 -13.43 10.79 -50.30
CA ILE A 260 -14.85 10.78 -50.62
C ILE A 260 -15.12 9.64 -51.60
N THR A 261 -15.77 8.59 -51.13
CA THR A 261 -16.31 7.56 -52.03
C THR A 261 -17.70 7.98 -52.50
N VAL A 262 -17.77 8.60 -53.69
CA VAL A 262 -19.06 8.86 -54.34
C VAL A 262 -19.49 7.58 -55.05
N VAL A 263 -20.58 6.95 -54.60
CA VAL A 263 -21.23 5.90 -55.39
C VAL A 263 -21.99 6.61 -56.51
N GLY A 264 -21.49 6.45 -57.74
CA GLY A 264 -22.19 6.98 -58.91
C GLY A 264 -23.61 6.40 -59.03
N PRO A 265 -24.54 7.08 -59.72
CA PRO A 265 -25.89 6.57 -59.94
C PRO A 265 -25.99 5.21 -60.66
N ASP A 266 -24.87 4.72 -61.20
CA ASP A 266 -24.70 3.41 -61.84
C ASP A 266 -24.03 2.34 -60.95
N GLY A 267 -23.66 2.70 -59.70
CA GLY A 267 -23.01 1.81 -58.74
C GLY A 267 -21.49 1.73 -58.88
N THR A 268 -20.86 2.57 -59.71
CA THR A 268 -19.41 2.53 -59.92
C THR A 268 -18.66 3.27 -58.80
N LEU A 269 -17.65 2.61 -58.22
CA LEU A 269 -16.76 3.16 -57.19
C LEU A 269 -15.56 3.86 -57.85
N ILE A 270 -15.34 5.15 -57.55
CA ILE A 270 -14.12 5.88 -57.91
C ILE A 270 -13.36 6.18 -56.61
N LEU A 271 -12.14 5.67 -56.48
CA LEU A 271 -11.26 5.90 -55.33
C LEU A 271 -10.26 7.00 -55.69
N TYR A 272 -10.21 8.06 -54.88
CA TYR A 272 -9.17 9.08 -54.90
C TYR A 272 -8.42 9.00 -53.58
N ASP A 273 -7.20 8.46 -53.59
CA ASP A 273 -6.30 8.47 -52.45
C ASP A 273 -5.10 9.35 -52.81
N ASN A 274 -4.88 10.39 -52.01
CA ASN A 274 -3.69 11.24 -52.04
C ASN A 274 -3.30 11.70 -50.63
N ILE A 275 -3.69 10.97 -49.57
CA ILE A 275 -3.38 11.35 -48.18
C ILE A 275 -2.55 10.24 -47.55
N ALA A 276 -1.26 10.51 -47.43
CA ALA A 276 -0.31 9.66 -46.74
C ALA A 276 -0.36 9.96 -45.22
N ASP A 277 -1.42 9.52 -44.55
CA ASP A 277 -1.53 9.54 -43.08
C ASP A 277 -1.57 8.12 -42.49
N ASP A 278 -0.96 7.16 -43.17
CA ASP A 278 -0.79 5.81 -42.68
C ASP A 278 0.69 5.41 -42.73
N ILE A 279 1.10 4.66 -41.72
CA ILE A 279 2.48 4.31 -41.47
C ILE A 279 3.05 3.36 -42.56
N ASN A 280 2.21 2.83 -43.44
CA ASN A 280 2.56 1.84 -44.47
C ASN A 280 1.99 2.11 -45.89
N GLY A 281 1.28 3.21 -46.15
CA GLY A 281 0.77 3.58 -47.48
C GLY A 281 -0.38 2.71 -48.01
N ASN A 282 -1.33 2.28 -47.17
CA ASN A 282 -2.48 1.44 -47.54
C ASN A 282 -3.90 1.82 -47.04
N GLY A 283 -4.30 3.08 -46.87
CA GLY A 283 -5.70 3.45 -46.63
C GLY A 283 -5.95 4.78 -45.90
N GLY A 284 -6.87 5.59 -46.44
CA GLY A 284 -7.22 6.92 -45.90
C GLY A 284 -8.19 6.93 -44.71
N ASN A 285 -8.09 7.99 -43.91
CA ASN A 285 -8.74 8.19 -42.60
C ASN A 285 -10.28 8.07 -42.55
N PHE A 286 -10.98 8.15 -43.68
CA PHE A 286 -12.44 8.11 -43.72
C PHE A 286 -12.98 7.49 -45.02
N LEU A 287 -13.87 6.51 -44.91
CA LEU A 287 -14.78 6.05 -45.95
C LEU A 287 -16.15 6.67 -45.72
N PHE A 288 -16.48 7.73 -46.45
CA PHE A 288 -17.85 8.22 -46.51
C PHE A 288 -18.66 7.39 -47.53
N LEU A 289 -19.69 6.68 -47.06
CA LEU A 289 -20.74 6.17 -47.95
C LEU A 289 -21.74 7.29 -48.21
N LEU A 290 -21.66 7.89 -49.39
CA LEU A 290 -22.65 8.85 -49.86
C LEU A 290 -23.77 8.11 -50.61
N ALA A 291 -25.02 8.33 -50.21
CA ALA A 291 -26.20 7.93 -51.00
C ALA A 291 -26.92 9.17 -51.51
N PRO A 292 -27.60 9.10 -52.68
CA PRO A 292 -28.41 10.20 -53.16
C PRO A 292 -29.48 10.56 -52.12
N ASP A 293 -29.64 11.85 -51.80
CA ASP A 293 -30.74 12.31 -50.96
C ASP A 293 -32.06 12.11 -51.73
N PRO A 294 -32.98 11.24 -51.25
CA PRO A 294 -34.25 11.02 -51.92
C PRO A 294 -35.15 12.27 -51.94
N ALA A 295 -34.93 13.25 -51.06
CA ALA A 295 -35.69 14.49 -51.01
C ALA A 295 -35.16 15.56 -51.97
N ASN A 296 -33.85 15.58 -52.23
CA ASN A 296 -33.19 16.59 -53.05
C ASN A 296 -32.31 15.91 -54.13
N PRO A 297 -32.89 15.62 -55.32
CA PRO A 297 -32.17 14.97 -56.41
C PRO A 297 -31.04 15.87 -56.91
N GLY A 298 -29.81 15.57 -56.50
CA GLY A 298 -28.63 16.40 -56.74
C GLY A 298 -27.74 16.57 -55.50
N GLU A 299 -28.26 16.27 -54.33
CA GLU A 299 -27.52 16.25 -53.07
C GLU A 299 -27.22 14.81 -52.64
N PHE A 300 -26.14 14.63 -51.89
CA PHE A 300 -25.74 13.34 -51.32
C PHE A 300 -25.85 13.41 -49.80
N LEU A 301 -26.44 12.38 -49.20
CA LEU A 301 -26.47 12.17 -47.75
C LEU A 301 -25.31 11.24 -47.36
N VAL A 302 -24.56 11.61 -46.32
CA VAL A 302 -23.63 10.68 -45.67
C VAL A 302 -24.43 9.63 -44.91
N VAL A 303 -24.37 8.38 -45.38
CA VAL A 303 -25.15 7.26 -44.82
C VAL A 303 -24.30 6.37 -43.90
N ALA A 304 -22.99 6.34 -44.12
CA ALA A 304 -22.04 5.75 -43.17
C ALA A 304 -20.69 6.45 -43.26
N ILE A 305 -19.97 6.45 -42.15
CA ILE A 305 -18.58 6.85 -42.04
C ILE A 305 -17.86 5.60 -41.53
N ALA A 306 -16.96 5.01 -42.31
CA ALA A 306 -15.98 4.08 -41.78
C ALA A 306 -14.70 4.89 -41.53
N ARG A 307 -14.07 4.74 -40.36
CA ARG A 307 -12.74 5.29 -40.12
C ARG A 307 -11.73 4.18 -40.33
N ASP A 308 -10.64 4.50 -41.00
CA ASP A 308 -9.48 3.62 -40.96
C ASP A 308 -8.74 3.89 -39.66
N PHE A 309 -8.65 2.86 -38.82
CA PHE A 309 -7.93 2.91 -37.54
C PHE A 309 -6.57 2.21 -37.68
N GLY A 310 -6.04 2.18 -38.91
CA GLY A 310 -5.22 1.10 -39.48
C GLY A 310 -3.81 0.95 -38.97
N ASP A 311 -3.34 1.86 -38.12
CA ASP A 311 -1.99 1.81 -37.61
C ASP A 311 -1.90 0.92 -36.37
N LEU A 312 -1.23 -0.23 -36.56
CA LEU A 312 -0.85 -1.09 -35.48
C LEU A 312 0.26 -0.41 -34.66
N HIS A 313 -0.06 -0.11 -33.42
CA HIS A 313 0.76 0.67 -32.53
C HIS A 313 1.16 -0.15 -31.30
N GLU A 314 2.40 0.00 -30.81
CA GLU A 314 2.85 -0.61 -29.55
C GLU A 314 2.72 0.38 -28.39
N PHE A 315 1.70 0.17 -27.55
CA PHE A 315 1.40 1.07 -26.45
C PHE A 315 2.38 0.93 -25.28
N ASN A 316 2.53 1.99 -24.50
CA ASN A 316 3.05 1.88 -23.13
C ASN A 316 1.91 1.70 -22.13
N PHE A 317 2.18 0.95 -21.06
CA PHE A 317 1.21 0.79 -19.99
C PHE A 317 1.29 1.99 -19.03
N ARG A 318 0.16 2.70 -18.87
CA ARG A 318 0.09 3.92 -18.07
C ARG A 318 -1.21 4.03 -17.30
N PHE A 319 -1.11 4.65 -16.13
CA PHE A 319 -2.22 4.92 -15.25
C PHE A 319 -2.60 6.40 -15.27
N ASN A 320 -3.89 6.66 -15.41
CA ASN A 320 -4.47 7.99 -15.16
C ASN A 320 -4.46 8.26 -13.65
N THR A 321 -4.88 7.25 -12.88
CA THR A 321 -4.82 7.24 -11.43
C THR A 321 -4.42 5.84 -10.97
N LEU A 322 -3.48 5.77 -10.04
CA LEU A 322 -3.14 4.52 -9.35
C LEU A 322 -3.18 4.77 -7.85
N GLN A 323 -4.03 4.03 -7.14
CA GLN A 323 -4.04 4.02 -5.69
C GLN A 323 -3.33 2.79 -5.16
N VAL A 324 -2.37 3.01 -4.27
CA VAL A 324 -1.68 1.96 -3.53
C VAL A 324 -2.04 2.07 -2.05
N ARG A 325 -2.41 0.95 -1.43
CA ARG A 325 -2.72 0.86 0.00
C ARG A 325 -1.97 -0.33 0.60
N ASN A 326 -1.46 -0.15 1.80
CA ASN A 326 -0.93 -1.23 2.60
C ASN A 326 -1.45 -1.15 4.04
N HIS A 327 -1.76 -2.29 4.63
CA HIS A 327 -2.16 -2.42 6.02
C HIS A 327 -1.38 -3.54 6.69
N THR A 328 -0.70 -3.23 7.79
CA THR A 328 0.05 -4.21 8.58
C THR A 328 -0.48 -4.23 10.02
N GLU A 329 -0.68 -5.43 10.57
CA GLU A 329 -1.12 -5.68 11.95
C GLU A 329 -0.28 -6.81 12.55
N THR A 330 -0.05 -6.75 13.87
CA THR A 330 0.68 -7.80 14.60
C THR A 330 -0.07 -8.21 15.85
N ASP A 331 -0.03 -9.49 16.19
CA ASP A 331 -0.62 -10.03 17.42
C ASP A 331 0.26 -11.12 18.01
N GLY A 332 0.03 -11.50 19.26
CA GLY A 332 0.72 -12.66 19.80
C GLY A 332 0.32 -13.05 21.21
N ILE A 333 0.69 -14.28 21.56
CA ILE A 333 0.55 -14.83 22.90
C ILE A 333 1.88 -15.48 23.29
N GLU A 334 2.33 -15.23 24.52
CA GLU A 334 3.57 -15.74 25.07
C GLU A 334 3.31 -16.43 26.42
N LEU A 335 3.95 -17.57 26.65
CA LEU A 335 3.99 -18.25 27.94
C LEU A 335 5.44 -18.45 28.34
N MET A 336 5.86 -17.94 29.51
CA MET A 336 7.25 -17.99 29.95
C MET A 336 7.39 -18.49 31.38
N LYS A 337 8.46 -19.24 31.62
CA LYS A 337 9.00 -19.52 32.95
C LYS A 337 10.35 -18.82 33.09
N THR A 338 10.52 -18.03 34.14
CA THR A 338 11.72 -17.22 34.39
C THR A 338 12.36 -17.63 35.72
N HIS A 339 13.68 -17.80 35.72
CA HIS A 339 14.52 -18.04 36.88
C HIS A 339 15.35 -16.79 37.17
N THR A 340 15.20 -16.25 38.37
CA THR A 340 15.92 -15.05 38.82
C THR A 340 17.14 -15.45 39.63
N LEU A 341 18.32 -15.17 39.09
CA LEU A 341 19.59 -15.27 39.82
C LEU A 341 19.77 -13.98 40.62
N ASN A 342 19.65 -14.08 41.95
CA ASN A 342 19.91 -12.97 42.84
C ASN A 342 21.20 -13.20 43.63
N ASN A 343 22.10 -12.21 43.65
CA ASN A 343 23.28 -12.23 44.51
C ASN A 343 22.98 -11.73 45.93
N ARG A 344 21.71 -11.84 46.36
CA ARG A 344 21.24 -11.32 47.65
C ARG A 344 21.87 -11.99 48.87
N HIS A 345 22.53 -13.13 48.70
CA HIS A 345 23.34 -13.75 49.76
C HIS A 345 24.60 -12.92 50.10
N MET A 346 25.06 -12.05 49.19
CA MET A 346 26.09 -11.06 49.48
C MET A 346 25.42 -9.74 49.87
N LYS A 347 25.28 -9.51 51.19
CA LYS A 347 24.78 -8.24 51.76
C LYS A 347 25.76 -7.07 51.60
N ALA A 348 26.42 -6.95 50.44
CA ALA A 348 27.15 -5.75 50.12
C ALA A 348 26.13 -4.66 49.83
N LYS A 349 26.08 -3.65 50.72
CA LYS A 349 25.29 -2.43 50.54
C LYS A 349 25.46 -1.95 49.09
N HIS A 350 24.36 -1.79 48.35
CA HIS A 350 24.28 -1.32 46.94
C HIS A 350 24.39 -2.34 45.78
N GLN A 351 24.42 -3.66 46.02
CA GLN A 351 24.35 -4.65 44.92
C GLN A 351 22.91 -5.04 44.56
N ASN A 352 22.15 -4.09 44.02
CA ASN A 352 20.74 -4.28 43.61
C ASN A 352 20.61 -4.64 42.12
N SER A 353 21.48 -5.53 41.64
CA SER A 353 21.41 -6.06 40.28
C SER A 353 20.76 -7.44 40.30
N GLN A 354 19.82 -7.66 39.40
CA GLN A 354 19.16 -8.94 39.19
C GLN A 354 19.44 -9.41 37.77
N PHE A 355 19.80 -10.68 37.64
CA PHE A 355 19.91 -11.34 36.36
C PHE A 355 18.84 -12.43 36.31
N SER A 356 18.16 -12.58 35.18
CA SER A 356 17.14 -13.60 35.02
C SER A 356 17.29 -14.29 33.67
N PHE A 357 17.09 -15.60 33.68
CA PHE A 357 17.04 -16.42 32.49
C PHE A 357 15.65 -17.08 32.42
N GLY A 358 15.03 -17.03 31.26
CA GLY A 358 13.71 -17.63 31.05
C GLY A 358 13.63 -18.44 29.79
N TYR A 359 12.66 -19.34 29.75
CA TYR A 359 12.31 -20.15 28.59
C TYR A 359 10.80 -20.32 28.52
N GLY A 360 10.28 -20.54 27.33
CA GLY A 360 8.86 -20.60 27.10
C GLY A 360 8.49 -20.87 25.65
N VAL A 361 7.23 -20.59 25.32
CA VAL A 361 6.69 -20.72 23.97
C VAL A 361 5.97 -19.44 23.59
N ARG A 362 6.00 -19.09 22.32
CA ARG A 362 5.33 -17.91 21.78
C ARG A 362 4.63 -18.24 20.47
N TYR A 363 3.46 -17.67 20.30
CA TYR A 363 2.77 -17.50 19.03
C TYR A 363 2.82 -16.01 18.68
N PHE A 364 3.25 -15.69 17.47
CA PHE A 364 3.28 -14.35 16.92
C PHE A 364 2.65 -14.37 15.53
N ARG A 365 1.70 -13.47 15.31
CA ARG A 365 1.02 -13.32 14.03
C ARG A 365 1.35 -11.96 13.44
N MET A 366 1.61 -11.92 12.13
CA MET A 366 1.69 -10.69 11.36
C MET A 366 0.78 -10.81 10.14
N ASN A 367 -0.17 -9.91 10.02
CA ASN A 367 -1.04 -9.78 8.87
C ASN A 367 -0.56 -8.59 8.04
N ASP A 368 -0.40 -8.79 6.74
CA ASP A 368 -0.04 -7.74 5.78
C ASP A 368 -1.01 -7.81 4.61
N ASP A 369 -1.70 -6.71 4.32
CA ASP A 369 -2.63 -6.55 3.20
C ASP A 369 -2.09 -5.46 2.29
N PHE A 370 -1.93 -5.78 1.01
CA PHE A 370 -1.47 -4.88 -0.02
C PHE A 370 -2.48 -4.83 -1.15
N ARG A 371 -2.84 -3.61 -1.54
CA ARG A 371 -3.73 -3.35 -2.66
C ARG A 371 -3.13 -2.31 -3.57
N PHE A 372 -3.08 -2.60 -4.86
CA PHE A 372 -2.98 -1.56 -5.88
C PHE A 372 -4.23 -1.61 -6.75
N ASP A 373 -4.74 -0.46 -7.14
CA ASP A 373 -5.94 -0.32 -7.96
C ASP A 373 -5.80 0.92 -8.83
N GLY A 374 -5.82 0.75 -10.15
CA GLY A 374 -5.60 1.84 -11.07
C GLY A 374 -6.44 1.74 -12.32
N LEU A 375 -6.66 2.91 -12.93
CA LEU A 375 -7.35 3.07 -14.20
C LEU A 375 -6.34 3.43 -15.28
N THR A 376 -6.43 2.73 -16.39
CA THR A 376 -5.63 2.94 -17.59
C THR A 376 -6.53 3.34 -18.74
N ASP A 377 -5.95 3.99 -19.73
CA ASP A 377 -6.62 4.40 -20.94
C ASP A 377 -6.76 3.25 -21.95
N ILE A 378 -5.77 2.36 -22.04
CA ILE A 378 -5.75 1.27 -23.03
C ILE A 378 -6.28 -0.08 -22.53
N ALA A 379 -6.37 -0.25 -21.21
CA ALA A 379 -6.70 -1.52 -20.57
C ALA A 379 -7.78 -1.36 -19.47
N GLY A 380 -8.44 -0.21 -19.37
CA GLY A 380 -9.42 0.04 -18.32
C GLY A 380 -8.83 -0.15 -16.92
N ARG A 381 -9.57 -0.81 -16.02
CA ARG A 381 -9.13 -1.04 -14.64
C ARG A 381 -8.15 -2.21 -14.49
N VAL A 382 -7.10 -1.99 -13.72
CA VAL A 382 -6.11 -3.00 -13.31
C VAL A 382 -5.88 -2.93 -11.81
N PHE A 383 -5.99 -4.07 -11.13
CA PHE A 383 -5.81 -4.15 -9.68
C PHE A 383 -5.16 -5.46 -9.23
N THR A 384 -4.51 -5.41 -8.07
CA THR A 384 -4.15 -6.57 -7.25
C THR A 384 -4.58 -6.33 -5.81
N ILE A 385 -5.04 -7.39 -5.16
CA ILE A 385 -5.25 -7.43 -3.72
C ILE A 385 -4.51 -8.67 -3.23
N THR A 386 -3.45 -8.45 -2.47
CA THR A 386 -2.59 -9.50 -1.93
C THR A 386 -2.64 -9.45 -0.41
N GLN A 387 -2.93 -10.58 0.21
CA GLN A 387 -2.97 -10.74 1.66
C GLN A 387 -1.94 -11.80 2.04
N SER A 388 -1.16 -11.52 3.09
CA SER A 388 -0.13 -12.40 3.63
C SER A 388 -0.29 -12.48 5.14
N GLU A 389 -0.58 -13.68 5.65
CA GLU A 389 -0.65 -13.98 7.08
C GLU A 389 0.55 -14.85 7.45
N ASN A 390 1.41 -14.34 8.34
CA ASN A 390 2.53 -15.07 8.91
C ASN A 390 2.15 -15.50 10.32
N SER A 391 2.06 -16.80 10.56
CA SER A 391 1.78 -17.42 11.85
C SER A 391 3.03 -18.13 12.37
N ILE A 392 3.75 -17.47 13.28
CA ILE A 392 5.03 -17.93 13.79
C ILE A 392 4.84 -18.53 15.18
N VAL A 393 5.22 -19.80 15.35
CA VAL A 393 5.16 -20.49 16.64
C VAL A 393 6.49 -21.14 16.97
N GLY A 394 6.95 -21.00 18.21
CA GLY A 394 8.20 -21.65 18.58
C GLY A 394 8.61 -21.51 20.05
N PRO A 395 9.62 -22.28 20.47
CA PRO A 395 10.26 -22.07 21.76
C PRO A 395 11.01 -20.73 21.78
N GLN A 396 10.95 -20.05 22.92
CA GLN A 396 11.60 -18.77 23.17
C GLN A 396 12.51 -18.88 24.39
N VAL A 397 13.69 -18.27 24.33
CA VAL A 397 14.58 -18.03 25.46
C VAL A 397 14.65 -16.54 25.76
N ARG A 398 14.85 -16.20 27.03
CA ARG A 398 14.85 -14.84 27.56
C ARG A 398 16.05 -14.62 28.45
N VAL A 399 16.69 -13.47 28.32
CA VAL A 399 17.70 -12.97 29.24
C VAL A 399 17.29 -11.57 29.69
N LYS A 400 17.24 -11.35 30.99
CA LYS A 400 16.91 -10.04 31.56
C LYS A 400 17.96 -9.62 32.58
N ALA A 401 18.47 -8.40 32.43
CA ALA A 401 19.28 -7.74 33.43
C ALA A 401 18.50 -6.54 33.96
N ALA A 402 18.34 -6.44 35.26
CA ALA A 402 17.66 -5.33 35.92
C ALA A 402 18.54 -4.75 37.03
N ARG A 403 18.48 -3.43 37.22
CA ARG A 403 19.17 -2.73 38.28
C ARG A 403 18.22 -1.77 38.96
N GLN A 404 18.12 -1.89 40.27
CA GLN A 404 17.29 -1.00 41.08
C GLN A 404 18.16 -0.03 41.90
N VAL A 405 17.86 1.26 41.82
CA VAL A 405 18.48 2.31 42.64
C VAL A 405 17.38 3.17 43.25
N GLY A 406 17.08 2.93 44.52
CA GLY A 406 15.92 3.51 45.19
C GLY A 406 14.61 3.14 44.47
N LYS A 407 13.83 4.15 44.09
CA LYS A 407 12.54 4.00 43.38
C LYS A 407 12.67 3.74 41.88
N TRP A 408 13.88 3.89 41.32
CA TRP A 408 14.14 3.69 39.90
C TRP A 408 14.58 2.25 39.64
N ASN A 409 13.97 1.60 38.67
CA ASN A 409 14.38 0.29 38.18
C ASN A 409 14.63 0.38 36.68
N THR A 410 15.85 0.11 36.24
CA THR A 410 16.20 0.05 34.83
C THR A 410 16.43 -1.40 34.43
N SER A 411 15.90 -1.83 33.29
CA SER A 411 16.10 -3.19 32.81
C SER A 411 16.27 -3.29 31.31
N ILE A 412 17.03 -4.31 30.90
CA ILE A 412 17.20 -4.73 29.51
C ILE A 412 16.73 -6.19 29.46
N ASP A 413 15.76 -6.48 28.59
CA ASP A 413 15.13 -7.78 28.39
C ASP A 413 15.26 -8.17 26.93
N THR A 414 16.03 -9.21 26.65
CA THR A 414 16.26 -9.74 25.31
C THR A 414 15.65 -11.12 25.19
N ARG A 415 14.94 -11.36 24.08
CA ARG A 415 14.23 -12.58 23.77
C ARG A 415 14.64 -13.08 22.41
N PHE A 416 14.82 -14.38 22.31
CA PHE A 416 15.14 -15.06 21.07
C PHE A 416 14.17 -16.23 20.90
N MET A 417 13.47 -16.30 19.77
CA MET A 417 12.55 -17.38 19.44
C MET A 417 13.02 -18.09 18.17
N PHE A 418 12.97 -19.42 18.21
CA PHE A 418 13.19 -20.30 17.08
C PHE A 418 11.83 -20.64 16.47
N GLY A 419 11.33 -19.79 15.57
CA GLY A 419 9.98 -19.87 15.05
C GLY A 419 9.84 -20.84 13.88
N TYR A 420 8.75 -21.59 13.87
CA TYR A 420 8.19 -22.21 12.67
C TYR A 420 7.07 -21.29 12.15
N ASN A 421 7.28 -20.71 10.97
CA ASN A 421 6.39 -19.74 10.35
C ASN A 421 5.53 -20.41 9.28
N ILE A 422 4.21 -20.40 9.49
CA ILE A 422 3.22 -20.80 8.48
C ILE A 422 2.74 -19.53 7.78
N GLN A 423 2.98 -19.45 6.49
CA GLN A 423 2.63 -18.30 5.65
C GLN A 423 1.43 -18.68 4.79
N ASN A 424 0.31 -18.00 4.95
CA ASN A 424 -0.86 -18.13 4.07
C ASN A 424 -0.98 -16.86 3.21
N ILE A 425 -1.02 -17.05 1.90
CA ILE A 425 -1.05 -15.97 0.93
C ILE A 425 -2.26 -16.15 0.04
N ASP A 426 -3.06 -15.11 -0.06
CA ASP A 426 -4.19 -15.02 -0.98
C ASP A 426 -4.00 -13.80 -1.88
N GLN A 427 -4.10 -13.98 -3.19
CA GLN A 427 -4.02 -12.90 -4.16
C GLN A 427 -5.22 -12.94 -5.09
N THR A 428 -5.83 -11.78 -5.33
CA THR A 428 -6.89 -11.58 -6.32
C THR A 428 -6.50 -10.46 -7.25
N ASN A 429 -6.52 -10.73 -8.54
CA ASN A 429 -6.11 -9.80 -9.58
C ASN A 429 -7.27 -9.54 -10.55
N GLY A 430 -7.26 -8.36 -11.15
CA GLY A 430 -8.02 -8.05 -12.34
C GLY A 430 -7.19 -7.19 -13.27
N PHE A 431 -7.27 -7.47 -14.55
CA PHE A 431 -6.56 -6.75 -15.60
C PHE A 431 -7.49 -6.61 -16.79
N GLY A 432 -7.73 -5.40 -17.29
CA GLY A 432 -8.56 -5.26 -18.48
C GLY A 432 -10.06 -5.22 -18.20
N ASP A 433 -10.55 -4.82 -17.01
CA ASP A 433 -11.99 -4.94 -16.63
C ASP A 433 -12.95 -4.36 -17.70
N ASP A 434 -12.53 -3.24 -18.31
CA ASP A 434 -13.28 -2.52 -19.36
C ASP A 434 -12.60 -2.61 -20.75
N ALA A 435 -11.62 -3.50 -20.92
CA ALA A 435 -10.88 -3.60 -22.17
C ALA A 435 -11.75 -4.19 -23.28
N MET A 436 -11.74 -3.52 -24.43
CA MET A 436 -12.40 -3.99 -25.65
C MET A 436 -11.34 -4.45 -26.65
N PRO A 437 -11.02 -5.76 -26.73
CA PRO A 437 -9.97 -6.24 -27.63
C PRO A 437 -10.20 -5.83 -29.08
N GLY A 438 -9.19 -5.22 -29.69
CA GLY A 438 -9.26 -4.69 -31.06
C GLY A 438 -10.14 -3.44 -31.21
N GLY A 439 -10.65 -2.88 -30.11
CA GLY A 439 -11.30 -1.59 -30.10
C GLY A 439 -10.31 -0.45 -30.34
N LEU A 440 -10.84 0.73 -30.66
CA LEU A 440 -10.05 1.93 -30.80
C LEU A 440 -9.39 2.30 -29.47
N ASN A 441 -8.10 2.66 -29.49
CA ASN A 441 -7.31 2.99 -28.30
C ASN A 441 -7.30 1.84 -27.27
N ASN A 442 -7.42 0.60 -27.74
CA ASN A 442 -7.33 -0.61 -26.93
C ASN A 442 -6.27 -1.55 -27.52
N LEU A 443 -5.76 -2.44 -26.67
CA LEU A 443 -4.87 -3.51 -27.10
C LEU A 443 -5.62 -4.55 -27.95
N LEU A 444 -4.95 -5.10 -28.97
CA LEU A 444 -5.53 -6.04 -29.93
C LEU A 444 -5.96 -7.36 -29.28
N TYR A 445 -5.14 -7.84 -28.34
CA TYR A 445 -5.31 -9.15 -27.72
C TYR A 445 -5.75 -9.11 -26.25
N LEU A 446 -5.97 -7.92 -25.69
CA LEU A 446 -6.32 -7.80 -24.28
C LEU A 446 -7.77 -8.20 -24.06
N GLN A 447 -7.96 -9.26 -23.28
CA GLN A 447 -9.27 -9.63 -22.73
C GLN A 447 -9.29 -9.34 -21.23
N PRO A 448 -10.45 -8.94 -20.66
CA PRO A 448 -10.63 -8.88 -19.22
C PRO A 448 -10.21 -10.19 -18.57
N THR A 449 -9.16 -10.13 -17.76
CA THR A 449 -8.54 -11.30 -17.13
C THR A 449 -8.61 -11.11 -15.62
N TYR A 450 -9.17 -12.11 -14.92
CA TYR A 450 -9.16 -12.15 -13.46
C TYR A 450 -8.52 -13.44 -13.03
N SER A 451 -7.68 -13.35 -12.02
CA SER A 451 -7.04 -14.51 -11.43
C SER A 451 -7.12 -14.45 -9.92
N ARG A 452 -7.19 -15.64 -9.32
CA ARG A 452 -7.16 -15.81 -7.87
C ARG A 452 -6.18 -16.92 -7.53
N TYR A 453 -5.20 -16.57 -6.72
CA TYR A 453 -4.16 -17.48 -6.27
C TYR A 453 -4.23 -17.65 -4.76
N GLY A 454 -3.95 -18.86 -4.31
CA GLY A 454 -3.74 -19.19 -2.91
C GLY A 454 -2.45 -19.99 -2.80
N LYS A 455 -1.55 -19.57 -1.92
CA LYS A 455 -0.27 -20.26 -1.68
C LYS A 455 -0.04 -20.37 -0.19
N ARG A 456 0.45 -21.53 0.23
CA ARG A 456 0.94 -21.75 1.58
C ARG A 456 2.43 -22.09 1.52
N SER A 457 3.23 -21.45 2.36
CA SER A 457 4.63 -21.78 2.59
C SER A 457 4.87 -22.00 4.08
N ASP A 458 5.85 -22.83 4.41
CA ASP A 458 6.27 -23.03 5.79
C ASP A 458 7.79 -22.81 5.84
N ASP A 459 8.26 -21.92 6.72
CA ASP A 459 9.69 -21.55 6.83
C ASP A 459 10.16 -21.50 8.28
N PHE A 460 11.47 -21.62 8.48
CA PHE A 460 12.07 -21.33 9.77
C PHE A 460 12.31 -19.82 9.91
N THR A 461 11.83 -19.23 11.00
CA THR A 461 11.92 -17.79 11.25
C THR A 461 12.62 -17.52 12.59
N PRO A 462 13.87 -17.04 12.57
CA PRO A 462 14.47 -16.48 13.76
C PRO A 462 13.76 -15.18 14.14
N PHE A 463 13.43 -15.04 15.41
CA PHE A 463 12.76 -13.87 15.95
C PHE A 463 13.55 -13.35 17.15
N ILE A 464 13.87 -12.05 17.14
CA ILE A 464 14.62 -11.38 18.19
C ILE A 464 13.81 -10.18 18.68
N GLU A 465 13.67 -10.04 19.99
CA GLU A 465 13.07 -8.85 20.60
C GLU A 465 13.95 -8.34 21.73
N MET A 466 14.17 -7.02 21.77
CA MET A 466 14.92 -6.32 22.81
C MET A 466 14.06 -5.20 23.39
N ARG A 467 13.93 -5.19 24.71
CA ARG A 467 13.20 -4.17 25.46
C ARG A 467 14.14 -3.51 26.45
N ALA A 468 14.25 -2.19 26.37
CA ALA A 468 14.89 -1.36 27.40
C ALA A 468 13.79 -0.62 28.16
N GLU A 469 13.77 -0.74 29.48
CA GLU A 469 12.68 -0.21 30.31
C GLU A 469 13.23 0.55 31.52
N VAL A 470 12.57 1.65 31.85
CA VAL A 470 12.77 2.43 33.08
C VAL A 470 11.44 2.47 33.82
N LYS A 471 11.44 2.02 35.07
CA LYS A 471 10.29 2.06 35.97
C LYS A 471 10.54 3.03 37.12
N TYR A 472 9.48 3.70 37.55
CA TYR A 472 9.43 4.51 38.76
C TYR A 472 8.35 3.97 39.69
N GLN A 473 8.76 3.51 40.88
CA GLN A 473 7.84 3.04 41.91
C GLN A 473 7.14 4.22 42.60
N LEU A 474 5.81 4.35 42.37
CA LEU A 474 4.97 5.32 43.05
C LEU A 474 4.64 4.85 44.46
N THR A 475 4.17 3.60 44.54
CA THR A 475 3.86 2.90 45.79
C THR A 475 4.57 1.54 45.79
N ARG A 476 4.32 0.73 46.82
CA ARG A 476 4.86 -0.65 46.88
C ARG A 476 4.21 -1.58 45.85
N SER A 477 2.99 -1.26 45.42
CA SER A 477 2.21 -2.10 44.51
C SER A 477 2.09 -1.49 43.12
N LEU A 478 2.37 -0.20 42.95
CA LEU A 478 2.19 0.51 41.68
C LEU A 478 3.51 1.13 41.21
N ALA A 479 3.87 0.82 39.97
CA ALA A 479 4.96 1.47 39.25
C ALA A 479 4.49 1.99 37.89
N LEU A 480 5.01 3.14 37.49
CA LEU A 480 4.91 3.63 36.11
C LEU A 480 6.14 3.17 35.34
N LYS A 481 5.99 2.83 34.06
CA LYS A 481 7.10 2.42 33.21
C LYS A 481 7.08 3.10 31.85
N GLY A 482 8.28 3.39 31.36
CA GLY A 482 8.55 3.88 30.02
C GLY A 482 9.68 3.06 29.42
N GLY A 483 9.62 2.79 28.13
CA GLY A 483 10.61 1.92 27.49
C GLY A 483 10.70 2.09 25.99
N PHE A 484 11.66 1.36 25.44
CA PHE A 484 11.91 1.22 24.01
C PHE A 484 11.89 -0.27 23.66
N ASN A 485 11.19 -0.64 22.61
CA ASN A 485 11.14 -1.99 22.07
C ASN A 485 11.76 -2.01 20.66
N ALA A 486 12.53 -3.04 20.35
CA ALA A 486 13.01 -3.35 19.02
C ALA A 486 12.83 -4.84 18.75
N THR A 487 12.19 -5.17 17.64
CA THR A 487 11.91 -6.54 17.20
C THR A 487 12.43 -6.71 15.79
N TYR A 488 13.09 -7.84 15.54
CA TYR A 488 13.56 -8.25 14.23
C TYR A 488 13.01 -9.64 13.93
N VAL A 489 12.41 -9.81 12.76
CA VAL A 489 11.84 -11.08 12.31
C VAL A 489 12.31 -11.33 10.88
N ASP A 490 12.82 -12.52 10.63
CA ASP A 490 13.38 -12.93 9.33
C ASP A 490 12.52 -14.01 8.67
N ASN A 491 12.70 -14.23 7.37
CA ASN A 491 11.93 -15.21 6.58
C ASN A 491 10.41 -15.09 6.75
N ILE A 492 9.88 -13.88 6.60
CA ILE A 492 8.45 -13.60 6.56
C ILE A 492 8.03 -13.31 5.12
N SER A 493 6.73 -13.35 4.85
CA SER A 493 6.17 -12.91 3.58
C SER A 493 5.48 -11.55 3.72
N ARG A 494 5.88 -10.56 2.90
CA ARG A 494 5.28 -9.21 2.85
C ARG A 494 4.39 -9.06 1.62
N ALA A 495 3.12 -8.71 1.80
CA ALA A 495 2.14 -8.73 0.73
C ALA A 495 2.54 -7.84 -0.48
N ALA A 496 3.14 -6.68 -0.21
CA ALA A 496 3.59 -5.74 -1.23
C ALA A 496 4.75 -6.23 -2.12
N GLN A 497 5.54 -7.19 -1.63
CA GLN A 497 6.71 -7.74 -2.34
C GLN A 497 6.42 -9.11 -2.98
N LEU A 498 5.24 -9.67 -2.71
CA LEU A 498 4.81 -10.95 -3.29
C LEU A 498 4.19 -10.81 -4.67
N VAL A 499 3.87 -9.61 -5.14
CA VAL A 499 3.22 -9.42 -6.44
C VAL A 499 4.24 -9.60 -7.57
N GLN A 500 4.03 -10.61 -8.41
CA GLN A 500 4.76 -10.77 -9.65
C GLN A 500 4.00 -10.07 -10.78
N TYR A 501 4.56 -8.97 -11.27
CA TYR A 501 3.93 -8.10 -12.27
C TYR A 501 4.10 -8.61 -13.71
N ASN A 502 3.49 -9.77 -14.01
CA ASN A 502 3.35 -10.27 -15.38
C ASN A 502 1.96 -9.91 -15.89
N ALA A 503 1.83 -9.14 -16.96
CA ALA A 503 0.54 -8.82 -17.55
C ALA A 503 0.19 -9.85 -18.65
N PRO A 504 -1.10 -10.23 -18.80
CA PRO A 504 -2.26 -9.75 -18.04
C PRO A 504 -2.49 -10.49 -16.70
N ASP A 505 -1.70 -11.52 -16.39
CA ASP A 505 -1.94 -12.40 -15.23
C ASP A 505 -0.87 -12.25 -14.14
N PHE A 506 -1.14 -11.40 -13.16
CA PHE A 506 -0.21 -11.19 -12.04
C PHE A 506 -0.10 -12.45 -11.18
N GLY A 507 1.13 -12.81 -10.84
CA GLY A 507 1.42 -14.01 -10.03
C GLY A 507 1.80 -13.70 -8.59
N ILE A 508 1.99 -14.78 -7.82
CA ILE A 508 2.65 -14.76 -6.50
C ILE A 508 4.13 -15.11 -6.69
N GLY A 509 5.00 -14.19 -6.28
CA GLY A 509 6.46 -14.35 -6.29
C GLY A 509 7.01 -15.30 -5.22
N GLN A 510 8.29 -15.12 -4.90
CA GLN A 510 8.99 -15.89 -3.88
C GLN A 510 8.55 -15.47 -2.47
N THR A 511 8.37 -16.46 -1.61
CA THR A 511 7.82 -16.33 -0.24
C THR A 511 8.93 -16.57 0.77
N GLY A 512 8.88 -15.89 1.91
CA GLY A 512 9.79 -16.19 3.03
C GLY A 512 11.23 -15.68 2.84
N GLU A 513 11.45 -14.70 1.98
CA GLU A 513 12.77 -14.08 1.76
C GLU A 513 12.85 -12.68 2.37
N GLN A 514 11.76 -12.19 2.96
CA GLN A 514 11.68 -10.85 3.51
C GLN A 514 11.99 -10.85 5.01
N ASN A 515 12.41 -9.68 5.51
CA ASN A 515 12.54 -9.42 6.93
C ASN A 515 11.74 -8.17 7.34
N ILE A 516 11.55 -7.99 8.64
CA ILE A 516 10.96 -6.79 9.21
C ILE A 516 11.69 -6.38 10.48
N PHE A 517 11.87 -5.08 10.62
CA PHE A 517 12.29 -4.45 11.85
C PHE A 517 11.13 -3.60 12.40
N ILE A 518 10.77 -3.82 13.65
CA ILE A 518 9.70 -3.10 14.33
C ILE A 518 10.32 -2.44 15.55
N SER A 519 10.20 -1.14 15.71
CA SER A 519 10.75 -0.47 16.88
C SER A 519 9.89 0.68 17.37
N GLY A 520 9.95 0.99 18.65
CA GLY A 520 9.23 2.15 19.16
C GLY A 520 9.18 2.25 20.67
N LEU A 521 8.31 3.13 21.14
CA LEU A 521 8.19 3.46 22.56
C LEU A 521 7.06 2.67 23.22
N THR A 522 7.22 2.43 24.51
CA THR A 522 6.22 1.78 25.35
C THR A 522 6.01 2.58 26.62
N PHE A 523 4.75 2.74 27.03
CA PHE A 523 4.39 3.41 28.28
C PHE A 523 3.35 2.59 29.01
N GLY A 524 3.50 2.43 30.31
CA GLY A 524 2.65 1.49 31.01
C GLY A 524 2.64 1.65 32.52
N ALA A 525 1.87 0.77 33.14
CA ALA A 525 1.81 0.62 34.59
C ALA A 525 1.96 -0.85 34.97
N GLU A 526 2.57 -1.09 36.11
CA GLU A 526 2.74 -2.42 36.69
C GLU A 526 2.16 -2.45 38.10
N PHE A 527 1.40 -3.51 38.35
CA PHE A 527 0.76 -3.82 39.60
C PHE A 527 1.34 -5.12 40.16
N VAL A 528 1.82 -5.07 41.39
CA VAL A 528 2.35 -6.25 42.10
C VAL A 528 1.51 -6.50 43.35
N HIS A 529 0.97 -7.71 43.46
CA HIS A 529 0.13 -8.15 44.57
C HIS A 529 0.72 -9.38 45.27
#